data_AF-A0A2M9R825-F1
#
_entry.id   AF-A0A2M9R825-F1
#
_cell.length_a   1.000
_cell.length_b   1.000
_cell.length_c   1.000
_cell.angle_alpha   90.00
_cell.angle_beta   90.00
_cell.angle_gamma   90.00
#
_symmetry.space_group_name_H-M   'P 1'
#
loop_
_entity.id
_entity.type
_entity.pdbx_description
1 polymer ?
#
loop_
_entity_poly.entity_id
_entity_poly.type
_entity_poly.pdbx_seq_one_letter_code
_entity_poly.pdbx_strand_id
1 'polypeptide(L)'
;MEAEKITIKDDTGNNRIVIANTKCIPDPIVGGKTFQRAYKPAGLIFYDKNGDERGGLAITDNEETNLNALAFDYQNADAIGILAQDNKHDNYFRAGLFINDKDLSGKPGHNIDRINLMTENGNASLIMKDHNEVPRIVLKVDSLGNPTIQMFDENGKTKWQN
;
A
#
# COMPACT_ATOMS: atom_id res chain seq x y z
N MET A 1 17.36 3.54 -27.11
CA MET A 1 17.99 2.69 -26.08
C MET A 1 16.87 2.06 -25.29
N GLU A 2 16.91 0.75 -25.09
CA GLU A 2 15.94 -0.02 -24.30
C GLU A 2 16.71 -0.70 -23.16
N ALA A 3 16.09 -0.85 -21.99
CA ALA A 3 16.74 -1.45 -20.82
C ALA A 3 15.71 -2.24 -19.98
N GLU A 4 16.11 -3.42 -19.50
CA GLU A 4 15.30 -4.21 -18.55
C GLU A 4 15.40 -3.68 -17.11
N LYS A 5 16.48 -2.95 -16.81
CA LYS A 5 16.76 -2.34 -15.51
C LYS A 5 17.63 -1.10 -15.64
N ILE A 6 17.29 -0.06 -14.89
CA ILE A 6 18.10 1.15 -14.69
C ILE A 6 18.33 1.29 -13.19
N THR A 7 19.56 1.53 -12.77
CA THR A 7 19.92 1.69 -11.35
C THR A 7 20.72 2.97 -11.17
N ILE A 8 20.20 3.86 -10.33
CA ILE A 8 20.88 5.08 -9.89
C ILE A 8 21.51 4.78 -8.54
N LYS A 9 22.81 5.04 -8.41
CA LYS A 9 23.58 4.84 -7.18
C LYS A 9 24.10 6.17 -6.63
N ASP A 10 24.34 6.21 -5.33
CA ASP A 10 25.12 7.28 -4.72
C ASP A 10 26.64 7.01 -4.83
N ASP A 11 27.44 7.93 -4.31
CA ASP A 11 28.91 7.86 -4.31
C ASP A 11 29.47 6.71 -3.46
N THR A 12 28.68 6.18 -2.53
CA THR A 12 29.02 4.99 -1.74
C THR A 12 28.71 3.68 -2.46
N GLY A 13 27.99 3.76 -3.59
CA GLY A 13 27.58 2.61 -4.39
C GLY A 13 26.24 1.99 -3.98
N ASN A 14 25.56 2.57 -2.99
CA ASN A 14 24.21 2.19 -2.57
C ASN A 14 23.20 2.59 -3.64
N ASN A 15 22.18 1.76 -3.82
CA ASN A 15 21.07 2.12 -4.72
C ASN A 15 20.32 3.32 -4.13
N ARG A 16 19.86 4.21 -5.01
CA ARG A 16 18.96 5.32 -4.68
C ARG A 16 17.62 5.18 -5.37
N ILE A 17 17.66 4.75 -6.63
CA ILE A 17 16.49 4.46 -7.45
C ILE A 17 16.79 3.23 -8.30
N VAL A 18 15.86 2.28 -8.38
CA VAL A 18 15.89 1.17 -9.32
C VAL A 18 14.58 1.18 -10.11
N ILE A 19 14.65 1.25 -11.44
CA ILE A 19 13.53 1.05 -12.34
C ILE A 19 13.75 -0.30 -13.04
N ALA A 20 12.79 -1.22 -13.00
CA ALA A 20 12.96 -2.56 -13.56
C ALA A 20 11.66 -3.20 -14.02
N ASN A 21 11.77 -4.15 -14.96
CA ASN A 21 10.68 -5.06 -15.29
C ASN A 21 10.55 -6.19 -14.24
N THR A 22 9.54 -7.06 -14.43
CA THR A 22 9.23 -8.19 -13.53
C THR A 22 10.37 -9.21 -13.36
N LYS A 23 11.31 -9.30 -14.31
CA LYS A 23 12.47 -10.21 -14.25
C LYS A 23 13.60 -9.63 -13.41
N CYS A 24 13.77 -8.30 -13.42
CA CYS A 24 14.95 -7.63 -12.89
C CYS A 24 14.70 -6.78 -11.64
N ILE A 25 13.45 -6.69 -11.18
CA ILE A 25 13.11 -6.01 -9.92
C ILE A 25 13.87 -6.68 -8.76
N PRO A 26 14.69 -5.93 -8.00
CA PRO A 26 15.48 -6.49 -6.91
C PRO A 26 14.58 -6.87 -5.74
N ASP A 27 15.02 -7.77 -4.87
CA ASP A 27 14.38 -8.05 -3.58
C ASP A 27 14.47 -6.86 -2.60
N PRO A 28 13.57 -6.74 -1.59
CA PRO A 28 13.58 -5.62 -0.66
C PRO A 28 14.74 -5.72 0.31
N ILE A 29 15.31 -4.57 0.65
CA ILE A 29 16.38 -4.44 1.64
C ILE A 29 15.81 -3.67 2.83
N VAL A 30 15.72 -4.31 3.99
CA VAL A 30 15.18 -3.69 5.21
C VAL A 30 16.15 -3.93 6.35
N GLY A 31 16.68 -2.84 6.93
CA GLY A 31 17.68 -2.91 8.00
C GLY A 31 18.95 -3.64 7.56
N GLY A 32 19.38 -3.43 6.32
CA GLY A 32 20.54 -4.06 5.69
C GLY A 32 20.36 -5.54 5.33
N LYS A 33 19.15 -6.11 5.48
CA LYS A 33 18.87 -7.52 5.15
C LYS A 33 17.97 -7.62 3.93
N THR A 34 18.31 -8.55 3.03
CA THR A 34 17.48 -8.87 1.86
C THR A 34 16.39 -9.87 2.24
N PHE A 35 15.16 -9.61 1.79
CA PHE A 35 14.00 -10.49 1.98
C PHE A 35 13.50 -10.99 0.62
N GLN A 36 12.84 -12.15 0.55
CA GLN A 36 12.24 -12.57 -0.72
C GLN A 36 10.94 -11.81 -0.95
N ARG A 37 10.73 -11.20 -2.14
CA ARG A 37 9.41 -10.63 -2.45
C ARG A 37 8.36 -11.72 -2.61
N ALA A 38 7.16 -11.46 -2.08
CA ALA A 38 5.98 -12.28 -2.34
C ALA A 38 5.55 -12.22 -3.82
N TYR A 39 5.71 -11.06 -4.46
CA TYR A 39 5.39 -10.82 -5.86
C TYR A 39 6.49 -10.00 -6.54
N LYS A 40 6.69 -10.22 -7.84
CA LYS A 40 7.70 -9.49 -8.63
C LYS A 40 7.01 -8.55 -9.64
N PRO A 41 6.63 -7.33 -9.23
CA PRO A 41 6.05 -6.35 -10.13
C PRO A 41 7.10 -5.75 -11.06
N ALA A 42 6.67 -5.12 -12.15
CA ALA A 42 7.47 -4.09 -12.79
C ALA A 42 7.33 -2.78 -12.00
N GLY A 43 8.29 -1.86 -12.13
CA GLY A 43 8.13 -0.52 -11.59
C GLY A 43 9.41 0.10 -11.07
N LEU A 44 9.30 0.84 -9.97
CA LEU A 44 10.35 1.68 -9.40
C LEU A 44 10.48 1.43 -7.90
N ILE A 45 11.70 1.31 -7.40
CA ILE A 45 11.99 1.27 -5.96
C ILE A 45 12.93 2.41 -5.62
N PHE A 46 12.70 3.08 -4.49
CA PHE A 46 13.61 4.09 -3.97
C PHE A 46 14.11 3.71 -2.57
N TYR A 47 15.33 4.16 -2.28
CA TYR A 47 16.10 3.72 -1.13
C TYR A 47 16.59 4.92 -0.31
N ASP A 48 16.89 4.71 0.97
CA ASP A 48 17.61 5.69 1.79
C ASP A 48 19.14 5.59 1.65
N LYS A 49 19.87 6.40 2.43
CA LYS A 49 21.35 6.52 2.32
C LYS A 49 22.11 5.26 2.73
N ASN A 50 21.45 4.35 3.46
CA ASN A 50 22.04 3.09 3.88
C ASN A 50 21.74 1.98 2.87
N GLY A 51 20.97 2.27 1.80
CA GLY A 51 20.54 1.29 0.83
C GLY A 51 19.28 0.51 1.23
N ASP A 52 18.58 0.94 2.29
CA ASP A 52 17.31 0.33 2.70
C ASP A 52 16.15 0.87 1.85
N GLU A 53 15.24 -0.01 1.43
CA GLU A 53 14.03 0.32 0.67
C GLU A 53 13.11 1.25 1.48
N ARG A 54 12.54 2.24 0.80
CA ARG A 54 11.65 3.24 1.40
C ARG A 54 10.29 3.32 0.72
N GLY A 55 10.00 2.35 -0.12
CA GLY A 55 8.80 2.27 -0.93
C GLY A 55 9.10 2.21 -2.42
N GLY A 56 8.05 2.33 -3.21
CA GLY A 56 8.14 2.15 -4.64
C GLY A 56 6.80 2.23 -5.36
N LEU A 57 6.89 2.21 -6.68
CA LEU A 57 5.79 1.99 -7.61
C LEU A 57 5.82 0.52 -8.03
N ALA A 58 4.72 -0.20 -7.82
CA ALA A 58 4.50 -1.56 -8.28
C ALA A 58 3.41 -1.56 -9.35
N ILE A 59 3.73 -2.12 -10.50
CA ILE A 59 2.83 -2.40 -11.61
C ILE A 59 2.77 -3.92 -11.73
N THR A 60 1.64 -4.49 -11.31
CA THR A 60 1.38 -5.92 -11.37
C THR A 60 0.29 -6.17 -12.40
N ASP A 61 0.60 -7.05 -13.32
CA ASP A 61 -0.32 -7.56 -14.32
C ASP A 61 -0.15 -9.09 -14.28
N ASN A 62 -1.10 -9.78 -13.64
CA ASN A 62 -1.14 -11.24 -13.58
C ASN A 62 -2.41 -11.77 -14.27
N GLU A 63 -2.59 -13.09 -14.31
CA GLU A 63 -3.74 -13.70 -15.01
C GLU A 63 -5.09 -13.26 -14.43
N GLU A 64 -5.14 -12.97 -13.13
CA GLU A 64 -6.38 -12.67 -12.40
C GLU A 64 -6.68 -11.17 -12.28
N THR A 65 -5.64 -10.36 -12.09
CA THR A 65 -5.73 -8.98 -11.58
C THR A 65 -4.71 -8.04 -12.20
N ASN A 66 -5.14 -6.80 -12.41
CA ASN A 66 -4.27 -5.64 -12.61
C ASN A 66 -4.19 -4.88 -11.29
N LEU A 67 -2.98 -4.58 -10.83
CA LEU A 67 -2.75 -3.77 -9.62
C LEU A 67 -1.62 -2.78 -9.85
N ASN A 68 -1.93 -1.50 -9.72
CA ASN A 68 -0.97 -0.42 -9.66
C ASN A 68 -0.94 0.12 -8.24
N ALA A 69 0.23 0.16 -7.62
CA ALA A 69 0.39 0.64 -6.25
C ALA A 69 1.61 1.55 -6.12
N LEU A 70 1.48 2.63 -5.37
CA LEU A 70 2.58 3.48 -4.93
C LEU A 70 2.61 3.48 -3.40
N ALA A 71 3.74 3.12 -2.82
CA ALA A 71 3.94 3.09 -1.38
C ALA A 71 5.10 3.99 -0.94
N PHE A 72 4.94 4.59 0.24
CA PHE A 72 6.00 5.23 1.01
C PHE A 72 6.10 4.52 2.36
N ASP A 73 7.29 4.07 2.70
CA ASP A 73 7.49 3.18 3.84
C ASP A 73 8.07 3.94 5.04
N TYR A 74 7.65 3.52 6.23
CA TYR A 74 8.51 3.59 7.40
C TYR A 74 9.75 2.71 7.20
N GLN A 75 10.64 2.68 8.19
CA GLN A 75 11.82 1.81 8.12
C GLN A 75 11.50 0.32 8.04
N ASN A 76 10.29 -0.10 8.40
CA ASN A 76 9.93 -1.51 8.56
C ASN A 76 8.65 -1.93 7.84
N ALA A 77 7.82 -1.01 7.35
CA ALA A 77 6.54 -1.28 6.71
C ALA A 77 5.97 -0.03 6.03
N ASP A 78 5.01 -0.20 5.13
CA ASP A 78 4.30 0.85 4.43
C ASP A 78 3.65 1.85 5.40
N ALA A 79 3.94 3.14 5.25
CA ALA A 79 3.31 4.23 5.98
C ALA A 79 2.10 4.79 5.23
N ILE A 80 2.25 4.99 3.92
CA ILE A 80 1.20 5.50 3.04
C ILE A 80 1.20 4.64 1.78
N GLY A 81 0.03 4.20 1.33
CA GLY A 81 -0.13 3.52 0.06
C GLY A 81 -1.29 4.06 -0.75
N ILE A 82 -1.09 4.13 -2.06
CA ILE A 82 -2.11 4.49 -3.05
C ILE A 82 -2.23 3.32 -4.01
N LEU A 83 -3.46 2.91 -4.36
CA LEU A 83 -3.66 1.82 -5.30
C LEU A 83 -4.82 2.07 -6.27
N ALA A 84 -4.74 1.37 -7.41
CA ALA A 84 -5.85 1.07 -8.30
C ALA A 84 -5.77 -0.40 -8.70
N GLN A 85 -6.91 -1.09 -8.64
CA GLN A 85 -7.02 -2.51 -8.96
C GLN A 85 -8.32 -2.80 -9.70
N ASP A 86 -8.23 -3.68 -10.69
CA ASP A 86 -9.35 -4.31 -11.38
C ASP A 86 -9.04 -5.78 -11.65
N ASN A 87 -10.08 -6.60 -11.65
CA ASN A 87 -9.97 -8.02 -12.00
C ASN A 87 -10.21 -8.20 -13.50
N LYS A 88 -9.60 -9.25 -14.08
CA LYS A 88 -9.69 -9.53 -15.51
C LYS A 88 -10.87 -10.41 -15.91
N HIS A 89 -11.45 -11.12 -14.94
CA HIS A 89 -12.46 -12.16 -15.17
C HIS A 89 -13.83 -11.83 -14.59
N ASP A 90 -13.95 -10.71 -13.89
CA ASP A 90 -15.20 -10.19 -13.34
C ASP A 90 -15.20 -8.66 -13.37
N ASN A 91 -16.23 -8.04 -12.77
CA ASN A 91 -16.37 -6.59 -12.72
C ASN A 91 -15.87 -5.99 -11.40
N TYR A 92 -14.98 -6.67 -10.68
CA TYR A 92 -14.41 -6.16 -9.44
C TYR A 92 -13.41 -5.05 -9.74
N PHE A 93 -13.53 -3.95 -9.00
CA PHE A 93 -12.56 -2.85 -9.04
C PHE A 93 -12.52 -2.09 -7.72
N ARG A 94 -11.35 -1.54 -7.41
CA ARG A 94 -11.15 -0.62 -6.28
C ARG A 94 -10.02 0.35 -6.55
N ALA A 95 -10.05 1.49 -5.86
CA ALA A 95 -8.96 2.45 -5.86
C ALA A 95 -8.98 3.25 -4.56
N GLY A 96 -7.82 3.73 -4.12
CA GLY A 96 -7.78 4.64 -2.99
C GLY A 96 -6.41 4.81 -2.35
N LEU A 97 -6.46 5.37 -1.14
CA LEU A 97 -5.33 5.74 -0.29
C LEU A 97 -5.52 5.13 1.10
N PHE A 98 -4.47 4.54 1.64
CA PHE A 98 -4.42 4.11 3.03
C PHE A 98 -3.21 4.73 3.75
N ILE A 99 -3.39 5.02 5.04
CA ILE A 99 -2.37 5.59 5.92
C ILE A 99 -2.30 4.70 7.16
N ASN A 100 -1.11 4.26 7.49
CA ASN A 100 -0.83 3.38 8.61
C ASN A 100 0.02 4.11 9.66
N ASP A 101 -0.21 3.77 10.93
CA ASP A 101 0.72 4.07 12.01
C ASP A 101 1.87 3.06 11.99
N LYS A 102 3.03 3.49 12.48
CA LYS A 102 4.19 2.61 12.65
C LYS A 102 3.92 1.57 13.74
N ASP A 103 4.12 0.30 13.42
CA ASP A 103 4.23 -0.73 14.45
C ASP A 103 5.58 -0.64 15.16
N LEU A 104 5.55 -0.40 16.48
CA LEU A 104 6.72 -0.28 17.33
C LEU A 104 7.24 -1.64 17.84
N SER A 105 6.54 -2.74 17.57
CA SER A 105 6.99 -4.10 17.90
C SER A 105 8.28 -4.49 17.16
N GLY A 106 8.59 -3.80 16.05
CA GLY A 106 9.75 -4.06 15.21
C GLY A 106 9.57 -5.24 14.25
N LYS A 107 8.37 -5.81 14.15
CA LYS A 107 8.06 -6.85 13.16
C LYS A 107 8.11 -6.25 11.74
N PRO A 108 8.96 -6.79 10.84
CA PRO A 108 9.00 -6.33 9.45
C PRO A 108 7.68 -6.60 8.73
N GLY A 109 7.28 -5.68 7.87
CA GLY A 109 6.06 -5.76 7.06
C GLY A 109 4.76 -5.56 7.84
N HIS A 110 4.82 -5.17 9.12
CA HIS A 110 3.66 -4.93 9.95
C HIS A 110 3.49 -3.44 10.26
N ASN A 111 2.26 -2.95 10.13
CA ASN A 111 1.83 -1.60 10.48
C ASN A 111 0.44 -1.67 11.14
N ILE A 112 -0.07 -0.52 11.57
CA ILE A 112 -1.42 -0.42 12.15
C ILE A 112 -2.25 0.42 11.18
N ASP A 113 -3.26 -0.15 10.54
CA ASP A 113 -4.11 0.59 9.59
C ASP A 113 -4.97 1.62 10.31
N ARG A 114 -4.85 2.89 9.91
CA ARG A 114 -5.51 4.03 10.58
C ARG A 114 -6.57 4.71 9.74
N ILE A 115 -6.26 5.02 8.48
CA ILE A 115 -7.13 5.84 7.63
C ILE A 115 -7.20 5.20 6.25
N ASN A 116 -8.41 4.93 5.79
CA ASN A 116 -8.68 4.42 4.45
C ASN A 116 -9.63 5.38 3.72
N LEU A 117 -9.21 5.92 2.58
CA LEU A 117 -10.03 6.66 1.65
C LEU A 117 -10.14 5.85 0.36
N MET A 118 -11.26 5.16 0.17
CA MET A 118 -11.37 4.09 -0.81
C MET A 118 -12.64 4.19 -1.65
N THR A 119 -12.56 3.69 -2.87
CA THR A 119 -13.70 3.27 -3.67
C THR A 119 -13.60 1.77 -3.92
N GLU A 120 -14.73 1.07 -3.90
CA GLU A 120 -14.79 -0.37 -4.17
C GLU A 120 -16.17 -0.74 -4.74
N ASN A 121 -16.19 -1.31 -5.95
CA ASN A 121 -17.40 -1.78 -6.63
C ASN A 121 -18.56 -0.76 -6.60
N GLY A 122 -18.24 0.50 -6.88
CA GLY A 122 -19.19 1.62 -6.87
C GLY A 122 -19.49 2.24 -5.51
N ASN A 123 -19.02 1.67 -4.40
CA ASN A 123 -19.09 2.29 -3.07
C ASN A 123 -17.92 3.27 -2.89
N ALA A 124 -18.12 4.34 -2.14
CA ALA A 124 -17.08 5.26 -1.68
C ALA A 124 -17.05 5.32 -0.15
N SER A 125 -15.87 5.35 0.46
CA SER A 125 -15.73 5.39 1.92
C SER A 125 -14.51 6.17 2.42
N LEU A 126 -14.67 6.77 3.60
CA LEU A 126 -13.60 7.21 4.49
C LEU A 126 -13.74 6.47 5.81
N ILE A 127 -12.75 5.68 6.19
CA ILE A 127 -12.74 4.90 7.43
C ILE A 127 -11.57 5.38 8.28
N MET A 128 -11.85 5.73 9.54
CA MET A 128 -10.84 6.01 10.56
C MET A 128 -10.94 4.98 11.68
N LYS A 129 -9.81 4.35 11.99
CA LYS A 129 -9.65 3.29 12.99
C LYS A 129 -8.87 3.78 14.21
N ASP A 130 -9.02 3.10 15.34
CA ASP A 130 -8.16 3.30 16.51
C ASP A 130 -6.84 2.52 16.39
N HIS A 131 -6.02 2.55 17.45
CA HIS A 131 -4.70 1.89 17.47
C HIS A 131 -4.78 0.36 17.54
N ASN A 132 -5.98 -0.21 17.73
CA ASN A 132 -6.25 -1.64 17.66
C ASN A 132 -6.95 -1.99 16.32
N GLU A 133 -6.89 -1.08 15.34
CA GLU A 133 -7.50 -1.20 14.01
C GLU A 133 -9.04 -1.33 14.02
N VAL A 134 -9.68 -1.00 15.15
CA VAL A 134 -11.14 -1.02 15.24
C VAL A 134 -11.68 0.27 14.61
N PRO A 135 -12.61 0.19 13.63
CA PRO A 135 -13.26 1.38 13.09
C PRO A 135 -13.91 2.21 14.19
N ARG A 136 -13.74 3.53 14.13
CA ARG A 136 -14.35 4.50 15.05
C ARG A 136 -15.27 5.45 14.32
N ILE A 137 -14.93 5.79 13.09
CA ILE A 137 -15.72 6.65 12.20
C ILE A 137 -15.70 6.04 10.81
N VAL A 138 -16.89 5.85 10.23
CA VAL A 138 -17.07 5.41 8.84
C VAL A 138 -17.99 6.41 8.17
N LEU A 139 -17.51 7.05 7.11
CA LEU A 139 -18.31 7.81 6.17
C LEU A 139 -18.42 6.97 4.91
N LYS A 140 -19.62 6.73 4.40
CA LYS A 140 -19.83 5.91 3.21
C LYS A 140 -20.91 6.50 2.31
N VAL A 141 -20.76 6.30 1.01
CA VAL A 141 -21.86 6.37 0.04
C VAL A 141 -21.88 5.04 -0.68
N ASP A 142 -23.01 4.34 -0.65
CA ASP A 142 -23.14 3.06 -1.34
C ASP A 142 -23.30 3.24 -2.86
N SER A 143 -23.28 2.13 -3.60
CA SER A 143 -23.42 2.15 -5.07
C SER A 143 -24.79 2.60 -5.57
N LEU A 144 -25.79 2.73 -4.70
CA LEU A 144 -27.12 3.28 -5.01
C LEU A 144 -27.22 4.76 -4.67
N GLY A 145 -26.16 5.37 -4.13
CA GLY A 145 -26.09 6.77 -3.76
C GLY A 145 -26.61 7.08 -2.35
N ASN A 146 -26.86 6.06 -1.51
CA ASN A 146 -27.29 6.30 -0.14
C ASN A 146 -26.09 6.66 0.74
N PRO A 147 -26.07 7.85 1.37
CA PRO A 147 -25.02 8.22 2.30
C PRO A 147 -25.25 7.60 3.68
N THR A 148 -24.17 7.22 4.36
CA THR A 148 -24.20 6.86 5.78
C THR A 148 -23.00 7.44 6.52
N ILE A 149 -23.23 7.75 7.79
CA ILE A 149 -22.17 8.09 8.75
C ILE A 149 -22.39 7.19 9.96
N GLN A 150 -21.35 6.45 10.36
CA GLN A 150 -21.38 5.55 11.51
C GLN A 150 -20.25 5.87 12.48
N MET A 151 -20.55 5.85 13.78
CA MET A 151 -19.57 5.93 14.85
C MET A 151 -19.66 4.69 15.75
N PHE A 152 -18.51 4.19 16.18
CA PHE A 152 -18.40 2.94 16.94
C PHE A 152 -17.75 3.18 18.30
N ASP A 153 -18.18 2.44 19.31
CA ASP A 153 -17.59 2.43 20.66
C ASP A 153 -16.32 1.57 20.72
N GLU A 154 -15.64 1.56 21.88
CA GLU A 154 -14.38 0.82 22.09
C GLU A 154 -14.45 -0.67 21.72
N ASN A 155 -15.63 -1.29 21.81
CA ASN A 155 -15.85 -2.70 21.51
C ASN A 155 -16.23 -2.94 20.03
N GLY A 156 -16.24 -1.88 19.20
CA GLY A 156 -16.60 -1.94 17.79
C GLY A 156 -18.12 -1.97 17.56
N LYS A 157 -18.92 -1.64 18.57
CA LYS A 157 -20.38 -1.59 18.44
C LYS A 157 -20.84 -0.21 18.00
N THR A 158 -21.81 -0.15 17.07
CA THR A 158 -22.38 1.10 16.60
C THR A 158 -22.97 1.89 17.77
N LYS A 159 -22.41 3.08 18.00
CA LYS A 159 -22.87 4.07 18.98
C LYS A 159 -23.83 5.07 18.35
N TRP A 160 -23.62 5.39 17.08
CA TRP A 160 -24.45 6.32 16.33
C TRP A 160 -24.42 5.99 14.84
N GLN A 161 -25.56 6.17 14.15
CA GLN A 161 -25.69 6.00 12.72
C GLN A 161 -26.74 6.98 12.17
N ASN A 162 -26.46 7.58 11.03
CA ASN A 162 -27.39 8.32 10.17
C ASN A 162 -27.21 7.87 8.73
#